data_AF-A0A382G213-F1
#
_entry.id   AF-A0A382G213-F1
#
_cell.length_a   1.000
_cell.length_b   1.000
_cell.length_c   1.000
_cell.angle_alpha   90.00
_cell.angle_beta   90.00
_cell.angle_gamma   90.00
#
_symmetry.space_group_name_H-M   'P 1'
#
loop_
_entity.id
_entity.type
_entity.pdbx_description
1 polymer ?
#
loop_
_entity_poly.entity_id
_entity_poly.type
_entity_poly.pdbx_seq_one_letter_code
_entity_poly.pdbx_strand_id
1 'polypeptide(L)' 'MGMSSYILDNVDKFWDIAENTIGECESLQEFTDKMLKHGDLLAGSGESQYIEDSLYEAWQEKQSKYRESVL' A
#
# COMPACT_ATOMS: atom_id res chain seq x y z
N MET A 1 19.51 14.41 13.65
CA MET A 1 18.33 13.56 13.42
C MET A 1 17.92 13.80 11.98
N GLY A 2 18.04 12.83 11.05
CA GLY A 2 17.91 13.21 9.63
C GLY A 2 17.67 12.11 8.59
N MET A 3 17.69 10.83 8.94
CA MET A 3 17.41 9.75 7.97
C MET A 3 16.04 9.07 8.19
N SER A 4 15.54 9.02 9.43
CA SER A 4 14.25 8.39 9.73
C SER A 4 13.06 9.14 9.13
N SER A 5 13.12 10.48 9.06
CA SER A 5 12.05 11.28 8.46
C SER A 5 11.86 10.98 6.98
N TYR A 6 12.96 10.81 6.22
CA TYR A 6 12.87 10.62 4.77
C TYR A 6 12.29 9.25 4.39
N ILE A 7 12.61 8.22 5.17
CA ILE A 7 12.05 6.87 4.96
C ILE A 7 10.56 6.88 5.32
N LEU A 8 10.18 7.50 6.45
CA LEU A 8 8.77 7.64 6.83
C LEU A 8 7.98 8.46 5.78
N ASP A 9 8.53 9.57 5.29
CA ASP A 9 7.89 10.37 4.24
C ASP A 9 7.68 9.58 2.93
N ASN A 10 8.57 8.62 2.62
CA ASN A 10 8.40 7.78 1.44
C ASN A 10 7.39 6.65 1.66
N VAL A 11 7.35 6.10 2.88
CA VAL A 11 6.33 5.14 3.30
C VAL A 11 4.94 5.78 3.22
N ASP A 12 4.76 6.98 3.77
CA ASP A 12 3.49 7.69 3.70
C ASP A 12 3.06 7.94 2.23
N LYS A 13 4.00 8.37 1.37
CA LYS A 13 3.73 8.51 -0.07
C LYS A 13 3.34 7.21 -0.74
N PHE A 14 3.98 6.09 -0.37
CA PHE A 14 3.62 4.78 -0.89
C PHE A 14 2.17 4.45 -0.54
N TRP A 15 1.77 4.64 0.72
CA TRP A 15 0.41 4.36 1.17
C TRP A 15 -0.63 5.33 0.57
N ASP A 16 -0.29 6.60 0.37
CA ASP A 16 -1.13 7.55 -0.38
C ASP A 16 -1.38 7.08 -1.83
N ILE A 17 -0.35 6.58 -2.51
CA ILE A 17 -0.48 6.00 -3.85
C ILE A 17 -1.33 4.72 -3.78
N ALA A 18 -1.14 3.91 -2.75
CA ALA A 18 -1.88 2.68 -2.54
C ALA A 18 -3.39 2.95 -2.39
N GLU A 19 -3.78 3.93 -1.57
CA GLU A 19 -5.18 4.30 -1.36
C GLU A 19 -5.88 4.85 -2.59
N ASN A 20 -5.15 5.53 -3.48
CA ASN A 20 -5.69 5.96 -4.76
C ASN A 20 -5.79 4.78 -5.73
N THR A 21 -4.73 3.98 -5.83
CA THR A 21 -4.63 2.85 -6.76
C THR A 21 -5.65 1.75 -6.44
N ILE A 22 -5.87 1.46 -5.16
CA ILE A 22 -6.82 0.43 -4.71
C ILE A 22 -8.26 0.74 -5.12
N GLY A 23 -8.63 2.03 -5.21
CA GLY A 23 -9.95 2.46 -5.67
C GLY A 23 -10.10 2.38 -7.19
N GLU A 24 -9.00 2.42 -7.94
CA GLU A 24 -8.97 2.28 -9.40
C GLU A 24 -8.81 0.82 -9.85
N CYS A 25 -8.36 -0.07 -8.97
CA CYS A 25 -8.11 -1.47 -9.26
C CYS A 25 -9.35 -2.33 -9.00
N GLU A 26 -9.66 -3.25 -9.91
CA GLU A 26 -10.77 -4.21 -9.73
C GLU A 26 -10.31 -5.50 -9.05
N SER A 27 -9.00 -5.77 -9.09
CA SER A 27 -8.40 -6.98 -8.50
C SER A 27 -7.15 -6.67 -7.67
N LEU A 28 -6.94 -7.49 -6.63
CA LEU A 28 -5.73 -7.46 -5.81
C LEU A 28 -4.47 -7.56 -6.66
N GLN A 29 -4.48 -8.40 -7.70
CA GLN A 29 -3.30 -8.67 -8.51
C GLN A 29 -2.87 -7.43 -9.30
N GLU A 30 -3.82 -6.65 -9.85
CA GLU A 30 -3.53 -5.36 -10.47
C GLU A 30 -3.01 -4.34 -9.48
N PHE A 31 -3.60 -4.31 -8.28
CA PHE A 31 -3.17 -3.43 -7.20
C PHE A 31 -1.72 -3.74 -6.80
N THR A 32 -1.41 -5.01 -6.51
CA THR A 32 -0.06 -5.45 -6.15
C THR A 32 0.95 -5.19 -7.26
N ASP A 33 0.62 -5.47 -8.54
CA ASP A 33 1.53 -5.21 -9.67
C ASP A 33 1.86 -3.71 -9.82
N LYS A 34 0.86 -2.84 -9.65
CA LYS A 34 1.08 -1.38 -9.66
C LYS A 34 1.92 -0.94 -8.46
N MET A 35 1.62 -1.43 -7.27
CA MET A 35 2.31 -1.02 -6.04
C MET A 35 3.74 -1.57 -5.94
N LEU A 36 4.02 -2.76 -6.47
CA LEU A 36 5.37 -3.31 -6.54
C LEU A 36 6.32 -2.42 -7.35
N LYS A 37 5.83 -1.69 -8.36
CA LYS A 37 6.62 -0.68 -9.10
C LYS A 37 7.02 0.52 -8.25
N HIS A 38 6.33 0.73 -7.13
CA HIS A 38 6.63 1.74 -6.14
C HIS A 38 7.35 1.16 -4.91
N GLY A 39 7.72 -0.12 -4.91
CA GLY A 39 8.43 -0.78 -3.80
C GLY A 39 9.76 -0.11 -3.45
N ASP A 40 10.38 0.59 -4.41
CA ASP A 40 11.56 1.43 -4.18
C ASP A 40 11.33 2.53 -3.11
N LEU A 41 10.09 3.00 -2.92
CA LEU A 41 9.76 3.97 -1.88
C LEU A 41 9.84 3.38 -0.47
N LEU A 42 9.57 2.09 -0.35
CA LEU A 42 9.72 1.35 0.90
C LEU A 42 11.16 0.87 1.11
N ALA A 43 12.06 1.06 0.15
CA ALA A 43 13.44 0.60 0.26
C ALA A 43 14.14 1.23 1.49
N GLY A 44 14.56 0.36 2.42
CA GLY A 44 15.17 0.78 3.69
C GLY A 44 14.18 0.92 4.86
N SER A 45 12.87 0.77 4.60
CA SER A 45 11.87 0.54 5.64
C SER A 45 11.74 -0.95 5.93
N GLY A 46 11.25 -1.32 7.12
CA GLY A 46 10.94 -2.72 7.42
C GLY A 46 9.77 -3.27 6.59
N GLU A 47 8.95 -2.40 6.02
CA GLU A 47 7.77 -2.78 5.23
C GLU A 47 8.13 -3.34 3.86
N SER A 48 9.29 -3.00 3.29
CA SER A 48 9.70 -3.58 2.00
C SER A 48 9.85 -5.10 2.04
N GLN A 49 10.08 -5.68 3.23
CA GLN A 49 10.18 -7.13 3.40
C GLN A 49 8.83 -7.85 3.38
N TYR A 50 7.76 -7.12 3.68
CA TYR A 50 6.40 -7.65 3.84
C TYR A 50 5.39 -6.92 2.94
N ILE A 51 5.88 -6.25 1.88
CA ILE A 51 5.07 -5.38 1.03
C ILE A 51 3.85 -6.10 0.44
N GLU A 52 4.01 -7.35 -0.01
CA GLU A 52 2.90 -8.13 -0.57
C GLU A 52 1.82 -8.46 0.48
N ASP A 53 2.23 -8.84 1.69
CA ASP A 53 1.32 -9.08 2.81
C ASP A 53 0.62 -7.78 3.24
N SER A 54 1.36 -6.68 3.37
CA SER A 54 0.79 -5.38 3.74
C SER A 54 -0.20 -4.87 2.69
N LEU A 55 0.08 -5.05 1.40
CA LEU A 55 -0.85 -4.74 0.31
C LEU A 55 -2.09 -5.64 0.36
N TYR A 56 -1.91 -6.93 0.66
CA TYR A 56 -3.03 -7.85 0.83
C TYR A 56 -3.95 -7.43 1.97
N GLU A 57 -3.40 -7.07 3.13
CA GLU A 57 -4.16 -6.58 4.28
C GLU A 57 -4.93 -5.30 3.94
N ALA A 58 -4.26 -4.30 3.33
CA ALA A 58 -4.90 -3.06 2.91
C ALA A 58 -6.04 -3.30 1.92
N TRP A 59 -5.87 -4.26 1.00
CA TRP A 59 -6.90 -4.71 0.08
C TRP A 59 -8.09 -5.34 0.79
N GLN A 60 -7.85 -6.27 1.72
CA GLN A 60 -8.92 -6.90 2.51
C GLN A 60 -9.67 -5.87 3.36
N GLU A 61 -8.97 -4.92 3.98
CA GLU A 61 -9.59 -3.86 4.77
C GLU A 61 -10.52 -2.97 3.93
N LYS A 62 -10.08 -2.54 2.74
CA LYS A 62 -10.92 -1.75 1.83
C LYS A 62 -12.13 -2.57 1.39
N GLN A 63 -11.93 -3.82 0.97
CA GLN A 63 -13.04 -4.69 0.58
C GLN A 63 -14.02 -4.96 1.73
N SER A 64 -13.54 -5.14 2.95
CA SER A 64 -14.40 -5.31 4.14
C SER A 64 -15.24 -4.06 4.39
N LYS A 65 -14.62 -2.88 4.37
CA LYS A 65 -15.31 -1.59 4.52
C LYS A 65 -16.35 -1.37 3.41
N TYR A 66 -16.02 -1.69 2.16
CA TYR A 66 -16.98 -1.66 1.06
C TYR A 66 -18.14 -2.64 1.30
N ARG A 67 -17.85 -3.88 1.71
CA ARG A 67 -18.85 -4.91 1.98
C ARG A 67 -19.80 -4.53 3.13
N GLU A 68 -19.29 -3.94 4.20
CA GLU A 68 -20.09 -3.47 5.34
C GLU A 68 -20.95 -2.24 4.99
N SER A 69 -20.50 -1.38 4.05
CA SER A 69 -21.29 -0.21 3.63
C SER A 69 -22.50 -0.53 2.74
N VAL A 70 -22.57 -1.75 2.20
CA VAL A 70 -23.61 -2.20 1.24
C VAL A 70 -24.66 -3.10 1.92
N LEU A 71 -24.49 -3.43 3.22
CA LEU A 71 -25.45 -4.17 4.04
C LEU A 71 -26.31 -3.23 4.88
#